data_AF-A0A256XBK4-F1
#
_entry.id   AF-A0A256XBK4-F1
#
_cell.length_a   1.000
_cell.length_b   1.000
_cell.length_c   1.000
_cell.angle_alpha   90.00
_cell.angle_beta   90.00
_cell.angle_gamma   90.00
#
_symmetry.space_group_name_H-M   'P 1'
#
loop_
_entity.id
_entity.type
_entity.pdbx_description
1 polymer ?
#
loop_
_entity_poly.entity_id
_entity_poly.type
_entity_poly.pdbx_seq_one_letter_code
_entity_poly.pdbx_strand_id
1 'polypeptide(L)'
;MREISAEVVRALIREGKRVDGRGLEEHRPIRMEVGILSNADGSALVSYGNTTVIAAVYGPREVHPKHIALPDRAILRVRYHMAPFSTADERKNPAPSRREIEISKIIREALEPVILFEQFPRTTIDIFLEVIQADGSTRVTAITAASLALADAGIPMKDLVVGVSVGKIENALIIDLNGIEDYYCDGDMPLALMGSKKLITLMQADGSWSIDEIERALELALKVSDHIYRMERDACRYCYIYDMGFPGRVTPYPLSAYEMLYALTINPYVVLGKGGTMLALGAVTEPFLQDTKYRTFEYLKTFGELGNPTQVSTKMILNDNDIDLIRSYIPNISFLMTIICISDYEKLEPNAPSPIERFETIRRLRGRNIHVALFLRPIIPGYSDKDARELIKLCLEYNVNCIVLGTLRITENIFKKLKAVGIDLSSRVERLKGKEQIPIKARDLKENIKNLAIKAGLKVYEAACGANMEANNLGCIA
;
A
#
# COMPACT_ATOMS: atom_id res chain seq x y z
N MET A 1 13.68 22.78 25.94
CA MET A 1 14.53 21.66 25.47
C MET A 1 15.97 22.10 25.64
N ARG A 2 16.86 21.25 26.17
CA ARG A 2 18.29 21.58 26.30
C ARG A 2 18.84 21.78 24.89
N GLU A 3 19.44 22.93 24.61
CA GLU A 3 20.10 23.24 23.34
C GLU A 3 21.17 22.18 23.06
N ILE A 4 20.90 21.28 22.13
CA ILE A 4 21.90 20.34 21.61
C ILE A 4 22.86 21.19 20.79
N SER A 5 24.12 21.27 21.18
CA SER A 5 25.11 22.06 20.45
C SER A 5 25.45 21.42 19.11
N ALA A 6 25.84 22.24 18.13
CA ALA A 6 26.27 21.78 16.80
C ALA A 6 27.40 20.72 16.88
N GLU A 7 28.28 20.84 17.87
CA GLU A 7 29.38 19.90 18.12
C GLU A 7 28.87 18.50 18.51
N VAL A 8 27.78 18.41 19.29
CA VAL A 8 27.18 17.13 19.68
C VAL A 8 26.54 16.45 18.47
N VAL A 9 25.82 17.20 17.63
CA VAL A 9 25.22 16.68 16.39
C VAL A 9 26.30 16.13 15.46
N ARG A 10 27.37 16.90 15.24
CA ARG A 10 28.51 16.48 14.40
C ARG A 10 29.25 15.27 14.98
N ALA A 11 29.46 15.21 16.30
CA ALA A 11 30.10 14.08 16.95
C ALA A 11 29.31 12.77 16.76
N LEU A 12 27.99 12.81 16.93
CA LEU A 12 27.12 11.64 16.72
C LEU A 12 27.19 11.14 15.27
N ILE A 13 27.17 12.07 14.31
CA ILE A 13 27.23 11.73 12.88
C ILE A 13 28.57 11.06 12.53
N ARG A 14 29.69 11.48 13.14
CA ARG A 14 30.99 10.80 12.98
C ARG A 14 30.98 9.37 13.53
N GLU A 15 30.16 9.09 14.54
CA GLU A 15 29.93 7.74 15.07
C GLU A 15 28.90 6.93 14.25
N GLY A 16 28.35 7.51 13.18
CA GLY A 16 27.35 6.88 12.31
C GLY A 16 25.94 6.82 12.91
N LYS A 17 25.68 7.58 13.98
CA LYS A 17 24.38 7.66 14.65
C LYS A 17 23.79 9.06 14.57
N ARG A 18 22.47 9.14 14.53
CA ARG A 18 21.75 10.43 14.51
C ARG A 18 21.19 10.80 15.87
N VAL A 19 20.73 12.03 16.00
CA VAL A 19 20.19 12.59 17.26
C VAL A 19 18.99 11.77 17.78
N ASP A 20 18.25 11.13 16.88
CA ASP A 20 17.10 10.27 17.15
C ASP A 20 17.44 8.76 17.15
N GLY A 21 18.71 8.40 16.99
CA GLY A 21 19.19 7.00 17.01
C GLY A 21 19.14 6.28 15.66
N ARG A 22 18.68 6.92 14.58
CA ARG A 22 18.66 6.34 13.22
C ARG A 22 20.04 6.20 12.60
N GLY A 23 20.14 5.30 11.61
CA GLY A 23 21.28 5.25 10.69
C GLY A 23 21.29 6.42 9.70
N LEU A 24 22.41 6.63 9.00
CA LEU A 24 22.58 7.73 8.03
C LEU A 24 21.65 7.60 6.81
N GLU A 25 21.41 6.37 6.33
CA GLU A 25 20.56 6.09 5.16
C GLU A 25 19.08 5.85 5.53
N GLU A 26 18.72 5.94 6.82
CA GLU A 26 17.40 5.56 7.32
C GLU A 26 16.45 6.76 7.37
N HIS A 27 15.30 6.65 6.68
CA HIS A 27 14.23 7.64 6.76
C HIS A 27 13.41 7.48 8.04
N ARG A 28 12.69 8.53 8.46
CA ARG A 28 11.73 8.44 9.57
C ARG A 28 10.56 7.51 9.20
N PRO A 29 9.77 7.03 10.17
CA PRO A 29 8.54 6.31 9.86
C PRO A 29 7.63 7.15 8.96
N ILE A 30 7.29 6.62 7.77
CA ILE A 30 6.42 7.29 6.82
C ILE A 30 5.00 6.73 6.96
N ARG A 31 4.00 7.61 6.99
CA ARG A 31 2.58 7.24 6.94
C ARG A 31 1.94 7.97 5.78
N MET A 32 1.18 7.24 4.97
CA MET A 32 0.46 7.79 3.82
C MET A 32 -0.98 7.32 3.87
N GLU A 33 -1.91 8.25 3.70
CA GLU A 33 -3.34 7.98 3.63
C GLU A 33 -3.94 8.81 2.50
N VAL A 34 -4.85 8.23 1.71
CA VAL A 34 -5.57 8.93 0.64
C VAL A 34 -7.07 8.97 0.95
N GLY A 35 -7.79 9.93 0.37
CA GLY A 35 -9.24 10.07 0.57
C GLY A 35 -9.65 10.53 1.98
N ILE A 36 -8.79 11.28 2.69
CA ILE A 36 -9.06 11.75 4.05
C ILE A 36 -10.13 12.86 4.13
N LEU A 37 -10.31 13.64 3.05
CA LEU A 37 -11.29 14.72 2.97
C LEU A 37 -12.42 14.33 2.03
N SER A 38 -13.64 14.17 2.58
CA SER A 38 -14.82 13.77 1.80
C SER A 38 -15.28 14.78 0.77
N ASN A 39 -14.91 16.06 0.94
CA ASN A 39 -15.39 17.17 0.13
C ASN A 39 -14.39 17.62 -0.95
N ALA A 40 -13.21 17.01 -1.02
CA ALA A 40 -12.23 17.27 -2.07
C ALA A 40 -12.37 16.23 -3.19
N ASP A 41 -11.98 16.58 -4.42
CA ASP A 41 -11.99 15.63 -5.54
C ASP A 41 -10.94 14.53 -5.32
N GLY A 42 -9.81 14.88 -4.71
CA GLY A 42 -8.86 13.94 -4.13
C GLY A 42 -8.14 14.53 -2.94
N SER A 43 -7.66 13.68 -2.04
CA SER A 43 -6.95 14.15 -0.84
C SER A 43 -5.93 13.14 -0.34
N ALA A 44 -4.93 13.62 0.40
CA ALA A 44 -3.96 12.77 1.05
C ALA A 44 -3.45 13.38 2.36
N LEU A 45 -3.09 12.52 3.31
CA LEU A 45 -2.33 12.85 4.50
C LEU A 45 -1.02 12.08 4.43
N VAL A 46 0.09 12.80 4.48
CA VAL A 46 1.43 12.20 4.48
C VAL A 46 2.20 12.70 5.69
N SER A 47 2.77 11.77 6.45
CA SER A 47 3.62 12.05 7.59
C SER A 47 4.99 11.41 7.41
N TYR A 48 6.06 12.19 7.61
CA TYR A 48 7.44 11.73 7.69
C TYR A 48 7.91 11.98 9.12
N GLY A 49 7.85 10.95 9.96
CA GLY A 49 8.00 11.10 11.41
C GLY A 49 7.06 12.18 11.96
N ASN A 50 7.64 13.27 12.45
CA ASN A 50 6.92 14.40 13.04
C ASN A 50 6.57 15.52 12.05
N THR A 51 6.83 15.36 10.76
CA THR A 51 6.35 16.29 9.72
C THR A 51 5.08 15.73 9.09
N THR A 52 3.94 16.42 9.21
CA THR A 52 2.65 15.97 8.65
C THR A 52 2.04 17.05 7.75
N VAL A 53 1.64 16.63 6.55
CA VAL A 53 1.03 17.48 5.52
C VAL A 53 -0.30 16.88 5.06
N ILE A 54 -1.33 17.72 4.97
CA ILE A 54 -2.59 17.40 4.31
C ILE A 54 -2.62 18.05 2.93
N ALA A 55 -2.92 17.26 1.91
CA ALA A 55 -3.14 17.69 0.55
C ALA A 55 -4.62 17.56 0.19
N ALA A 56 -5.17 18.61 -0.45
CA ALA A 56 -6.50 18.61 -1.04
C ALA A 56 -6.40 19.07 -2.49
N VAL A 57 -6.99 18.30 -3.40
CA VAL A 57 -7.05 18.59 -4.82
C VAL A 57 -8.50 18.89 -5.20
N TYR A 58 -8.67 19.97 -5.96
CA TYR A 58 -9.95 20.38 -6.53
C TYR A 58 -9.82 20.59 -8.03
N GLY A 59 -10.80 20.11 -8.78
CA GLY A 59 -10.82 20.11 -10.22
C GLY A 59 -10.42 18.76 -10.83
N PRO A 60 -10.41 18.67 -12.17
CA PRO A 60 -10.38 19.79 -13.13
C PRO A 60 -11.70 20.58 -13.18
N ARG A 61 -11.63 21.91 -13.05
CA ARG A 61 -12.79 22.83 -13.12
C ARG A 61 -12.56 23.95 -14.14
N GLU A 62 -13.62 24.54 -14.69
CA GLU A 62 -13.48 25.63 -15.67
C GLU A 62 -12.72 26.83 -15.06
N VAL A 63 -11.80 27.41 -15.83
CA VAL A 63 -10.98 28.54 -15.35
C VAL A 63 -11.81 29.81 -15.23
N HIS A 64 -11.74 30.43 -14.06
CA HIS A 64 -12.28 31.76 -13.82
C HIS A 64 -11.16 32.70 -13.33
N PRO A 65 -11.02 33.92 -13.90
CA PRO A 65 -11.67 34.44 -15.11
C PRO A 65 -11.28 33.73 -16.42
N LYS A 66 -12.20 33.68 -17.41
CA LYS A 66 -12.01 32.91 -18.67
C LYS A 66 -10.83 33.36 -19.53
N HIS A 67 -10.36 34.61 -19.40
CA HIS A 67 -9.21 35.11 -20.18
C HIS A 67 -7.86 34.52 -19.73
N ILE A 68 -7.81 33.88 -18.56
CA ILE A 68 -6.61 33.18 -18.05
C ILE A 68 -6.55 31.75 -18.59
N ALA A 69 -7.67 31.23 -19.13
CA ALA A 69 -7.78 29.86 -19.59
C ALA A 69 -6.81 29.57 -20.75
N LEU A 70 -6.03 28.51 -20.62
CA LEU A 70 -5.20 28.01 -21.70
C LEU A 70 -6.05 27.10 -22.62
N PRO A 71 -6.09 27.35 -23.94
CA PRO A 71 -6.96 26.60 -24.85
C PRO A 71 -6.48 25.16 -25.09
N ASP A 72 -5.20 24.90 -24.90
CA ASP A 72 -4.49 23.65 -25.21
C ASP A 72 -4.23 22.76 -23.98
N ARG A 73 -4.30 23.31 -22.76
CA ARG A 73 -3.89 22.59 -21.55
C ARG A 73 -4.61 23.08 -20.28
N ALA A 74 -4.58 22.27 -19.23
CA ALA A 74 -4.97 22.68 -17.88
C ALA A 74 -3.92 23.57 -17.20
N ILE A 75 -4.37 24.37 -16.24
CA ILE A 75 -3.52 25.20 -15.39
C ILE A 75 -3.39 24.54 -14.03
N LEU A 76 -2.16 24.32 -13.57
CA LEU A 76 -1.90 23.85 -12.21
C LEU A 76 -1.69 25.03 -11.26
N ARG A 77 -2.49 25.10 -10.20
CA ARG A 77 -2.33 26.06 -9.11
C ARG A 77 -2.01 25.30 -7.84
N VAL A 78 -0.88 25.61 -7.22
CA VAL A 78 -0.47 25.00 -5.95
C VAL A 78 -0.37 26.09 -4.90
N ARG A 79 -0.93 25.82 -3.72
CA ARG A 79 -0.81 26.67 -2.54
C ARG A 79 -0.28 25.84 -1.39
N TYR A 80 0.98 26.09 -1.03
CA TYR A 80 1.59 25.59 0.19
C TYR A 80 1.35 26.58 1.33
N HIS A 81 0.89 26.07 2.46
CA HIS A 81 0.65 26.85 3.66
C HIS A 81 1.06 26.06 4.90
N MET A 82 1.76 26.73 5.80
CA MET A 82 2.22 26.19 7.07
C MET A 82 1.35 26.75 8.19
N ALA A 83 0.62 25.87 8.87
CA ALA A 83 -0.35 26.25 9.88
C ALA A 83 0.34 27.01 11.04
N PRO A 84 -0.31 28.02 11.65
CA PRO A 84 0.30 28.81 12.73
C PRO A 84 0.79 28.01 13.93
N PHE A 85 0.22 26.83 14.16
CA PHE A 85 0.55 25.92 15.27
C PHE A 85 1.49 24.77 14.87
N SER A 86 1.97 24.73 13.63
CA SER A 86 2.73 23.60 13.09
C SER A 86 4.17 23.50 13.59
N THR A 87 4.72 24.59 14.12
CA THR A 87 6.06 24.69 14.69
C THR A 87 6.00 24.72 16.22
N ALA A 88 6.94 24.04 16.89
CA ALA A 88 6.94 23.89 18.35
C ALA A 88 7.34 25.16 19.11
N ASP A 89 8.20 26.01 18.53
CA ASP A 89 8.87 27.09 19.26
C ASP A 89 8.15 28.45 19.16
N GLU A 90 7.64 28.83 17.98
CA GLU A 90 6.92 30.10 17.77
C GLU A 90 5.71 29.95 16.86
N ARG A 91 4.63 30.68 17.18
CA ARG A 91 3.43 30.74 16.33
C ARG A 91 3.69 31.60 15.10
N LYS A 92 3.62 30.98 13.93
CA LYS A 92 3.77 31.67 12.65
C LYS A 92 2.59 32.63 12.40
N ASN A 93 2.86 33.73 11.72
CA ASN A 93 1.83 34.63 11.21
C ASN A 93 0.93 33.90 10.18
N PRO A 94 -0.41 34.00 10.27
CA PRO A 94 -1.33 33.38 9.30
C PRO A 94 -1.20 33.89 7.86
N ALA A 95 -0.56 35.04 7.63
CA ALA A 95 -0.34 35.56 6.28
C ALA A 95 0.69 34.72 5.50
N PRO A 96 0.49 34.51 4.18
CA PRO A 96 1.43 33.77 3.36
C PRO A 96 2.78 34.50 3.29
N SER A 97 3.83 33.79 3.68
CA SER A 97 5.22 34.26 3.66
C SER A 97 5.85 34.09 2.26
N ARG A 98 6.93 34.84 2.00
CA ARG A 98 7.69 34.69 0.74
C ARG A 98 8.17 33.24 0.52
N ARG A 99 8.63 32.58 1.58
CA ARG A 99 9.09 31.19 1.54
C ARG A 99 7.97 30.22 1.14
N GLU A 100 6.73 30.44 1.58
CA GLU A 100 5.59 29.59 1.18
C GLU A 100 5.22 29.78 -0.29
N ILE A 101 5.31 31.00 -0.81
CA ILE A 101 5.07 31.29 -2.23
C ILE A 101 6.13 30.60 -3.09
N GLU A 102 7.38 30.64 -2.66
CA GLU A 102 8.49 29.95 -3.32
C GLU A 102 8.30 28.43 -3.31
N ILE A 103 8.00 27.83 -2.16
CA ILE A 103 7.71 26.40 -2.04
C ILE A 103 6.52 26.01 -2.92
N SER A 104 5.47 26.84 -2.98
CA SER A 104 4.33 26.59 -3.87
C SER A 104 4.75 26.50 -5.35
N LYS A 105 5.67 27.37 -5.79
CA LYS A 105 6.23 27.34 -7.14
C LYS A 105 7.07 26.09 -7.37
N ILE A 106 7.91 25.72 -6.41
CA ILE A 106 8.79 24.55 -6.47
C ILE A 106 7.96 23.26 -6.61
N ILE A 107 6.92 23.10 -5.78
CA ILE A 107 6.03 21.94 -5.82
C ILE A 107 5.29 21.87 -7.16
N ARG A 108 4.85 23.02 -7.69
CA ARG A 108 4.22 23.08 -9.01
C ARG A 108 5.17 22.58 -10.10
N GLU A 109 6.41 23.08 -10.13
CA GLU A 109 7.43 22.67 -11.11
C GLU A 109 7.79 21.17 -10.99
N ALA A 110 7.79 20.61 -9.78
CA ALA A 110 8.02 19.18 -9.58
C ALA A 110 6.90 18.28 -10.16
N LEU A 111 5.65 18.76 -10.18
CA LEU A 111 4.47 17.99 -10.60
C LEU A 111 4.09 18.22 -12.07
N GLU A 112 4.36 19.41 -12.62
CA GLU A 112 4.07 19.77 -14.01
C GLU A 112 4.57 18.75 -15.07
N PRO A 113 5.80 18.23 -15.04
CA PRO A 113 6.26 17.28 -16.07
C PRO A 113 5.52 15.93 -16.04
N VAL A 114 4.81 15.65 -14.96
CA VAL A 114 4.19 14.36 -14.65
C VAL A 114 2.72 14.34 -15.04
N ILE A 115 2.00 15.45 -14.88
CA ILE A 115 0.57 15.56 -15.17
C ILE A 115 0.34 15.68 -16.69
N LEU A 116 -0.71 15.01 -17.20
CA LEU A 116 -1.10 15.07 -18.60
C LEU A 116 -2.13 16.19 -18.83
N PHE A 117 -1.66 17.44 -18.89
CA PHE A 117 -2.51 18.63 -18.95
C PHE A 117 -3.34 18.76 -20.23
N GLU A 118 -2.90 18.14 -21.33
CA GLU A 118 -3.57 18.20 -22.64
C GLU A 118 -4.94 17.53 -22.62
N GLN A 119 -5.20 16.66 -21.63
CA GLN A 119 -6.48 15.98 -21.46
C GLN A 119 -7.57 16.90 -20.87
N PHE A 120 -7.20 18.06 -20.34
CA PHE A 120 -8.12 19.00 -19.68
C PHE A 120 -7.93 20.43 -20.18
N PRO A 121 -8.25 20.72 -21.46
CA PRO A 121 -8.13 22.07 -21.99
C PRO A 121 -9.09 23.03 -21.27
N ARG A 122 -8.66 24.27 -21.05
CA ARG A 122 -9.44 25.36 -20.42
C ARG A 122 -9.88 25.10 -18.98
N THR A 123 -9.25 24.15 -18.29
CA THR A 123 -9.54 23.88 -16.87
C THR A 123 -8.38 24.28 -15.96
N THR A 124 -8.66 24.30 -14.66
CA THR A 124 -7.72 24.52 -13.57
C THR A 124 -7.80 23.35 -12.60
N ILE A 125 -6.64 22.94 -12.10
CA ILE A 125 -6.46 21.99 -11.01
C ILE A 125 -5.82 22.77 -9.87
N ASP A 126 -6.50 22.83 -8.74
CA ASP A 126 -6.05 23.56 -7.55
C ASP A 126 -5.63 22.55 -6.48
N ILE A 127 -4.38 22.65 -6.03
CA ILE A 127 -3.82 21.86 -4.93
C ILE A 127 -3.59 22.76 -3.73
N PHE A 128 -4.16 22.39 -2.59
CA PHE A 128 -3.93 23.03 -1.30
C PHE A 128 -3.15 22.08 -0.39
N LEU A 129 -2.02 22.56 0.13
CA LEU A 129 -1.13 21.80 0.99
C LEU A 129 -1.03 22.52 2.33
N GLU A 130 -1.52 21.87 3.39
CA GLU A 130 -1.51 22.39 4.75
C GLU A 130 -0.55 21.58 5.61
N VAL A 131 0.52 22.21 6.09
CA VAL A 131 1.47 21.59 7.01
C VAL A 131 0.96 21.77 8.44
N ILE A 132 0.60 20.66 9.07
CA ILE A 132 -0.01 20.61 10.40
C ILE A 132 1.04 20.45 11.48
N GLN A 133 2.14 19.77 11.16
CA GLN A 133 3.28 19.57 12.04
C GLN A 133 4.56 19.63 11.20
N ALA A 134 5.58 20.35 11.67
CA ALA A 134 6.83 20.54 10.96
C ALA A 134 8.03 20.15 11.84
N ASP A 135 8.82 19.19 11.36
CA ASP A 135 10.07 18.72 11.96
C ASP A 135 11.13 18.50 10.85
N GLY A 136 11.22 19.42 9.88
CA GLY A 136 12.13 19.30 8.73
C GLY A 136 11.53 18.56 7.53
N SER A 137 12.19 18.67 6.37
CA SER A 137 11.77 18.02 5.10
C SER A 137 10.33 18.33 4.63
N THR A 138 9.75 19.47 5.04
CA THR A 138 8.34 19.80 4.74
C THR A 138 8.03 19.90 3.25
N ARG A 139 9.01 20.32 2.43
CA ARG A 139 8.88 20.44 0.97
C ARG A 139 8.64 19.08 0.33
N VAL A 140 9.48 18.09 0.62
CA VAL A 140 9.42 16.76 0.01
C VAL A 140 8.18 15.98 0.47
N THR A 141 7.79 16.14 1.74
CA THR A 141 6.54 15.58 2.26
C THR A 141 5.33 16.17 1.53
N ALA A 142 5.34 17.48 1.25
CA ALA A 142 4.26 18.14 0.55
C ALA A 142 4.16 17.74 -0.94
N ILE A 143 5.29 17.49 -1.61
CA ILE A 143 5.30 16.96 -3.00
C ILE A 143 4.68 15.57 -3.03
N THR A 144 5.12 14.68 -2.15
CA THR A 144 4.60 13.31 -2.00
C THR A 144 3.08 13.33 -1.73
N ALA A 145 2.63 14.19 -0.81
CA ALA A 145 1.21 14.34 -0.50
C ALA A 145 0.39 14.86 -1.70
N ALA A 146 0.91 15.84 -2.43
CA ALA A 146 0.27 16.36 -3.63
C ALA A 146 0.14 15.28 -4.72
N SER A 147 1.20 14.48 -4.93
CA SER A 147 1.17 13.38 -5.90
C SER A 147 0.09 12.35 -5.56
N LEU A 148 -0.02 11.95 -4.30
CA LEU A 148 -1.04 11.00 -3.86
C LEU A 148 -2.46 11.57 -3.99
N ALA A 149 -2.66 12.83 -3.62
CA ALA A 149 -3.97 13.48 -3.74
C ALA A 149 -4.40 13.67 -5.21
N LEU A 150 -3.46 13.95 -6.13
CA LEU A 150 -3.72 14.00 -7.57
C LEU A 150 -4.13 12.62 -8.11
N ALA A 151 -3.46 11.55 -7.65
CA ALA A 151 -3.81 10.19 -8.02
C ALA A 151 -5.20 9.78 -7.49
N ASP A 152 -5.52 10.16 -6.25
CA ASP A 152 -6.83 9.94 -5.62
C ASP A 152 -7.95 10.69 -6.37
N ALA A 153 -7.68 11.93 -6.81
CA ALA A 153 -8.58 12.72 -7.66
C ALA A 153 -8.82 12.10 -9.06
N GLY A 154 -8.08 11.04 -9.41
CA GLY A 154 -8.17 10.40 -10.71
C GLY A 154 -7.60 11.23 -11.85
N ILE A 155 -6.70 12.19 -11.55
CA ILE A 155 -6.03 12.99 -12.57
C ILE A 155 -4.99 12.12 -13.28
N PRO A 156 -5.06 11.96 -14.61
CA PRO A 156 -4.08 11.27 -15.42
C PRO A 156 -2.66 11.84 -15.24
N MET A 157 -1.76 10.97 -14.78
CA MET A 157 -0.35 11.26 -14.54
C MET A 157 0.51 10.18 -15.18
N LYS A 158 1.72 10.55 -15.59
CA LYS A 158 2.71 9.62 -16.18
C LYS A 158 3.28 8.64 -15.15
N ASP A 159 3.35 9.06 -13.88
CA ASP A 159 3.85 8.29 -12.73
C ASP A 159 3.45 8.99 -11.42
N LEU A 160 3.71 8.38 -10.26
CA LEU A 160 3.71 9.08 -8.97
C LEU A 160 5.06 9.77 -8.74
N VAL A 161 5.03 10.89 -8.03
CA VAL A 161 6.18 11.74 -7.72
C VAL A 161 6.55 11.57 -6.25
N VAL A 162 7.71 10.99 -6.03
CA VAL A 162 8.29 10.79 -4.70
C VAL A 162 9.19 11.97 -4.37
N GLY A 163 9.01 12.54 -3.18
CA GLY A 163 9.95 13.52 -2.61
C GLY A 163 10.97 12.85 -1.69
N VAL A 164 12.26 13.13 -1.86
CA VAL A 164 13.35 12.68 -0.99
C VAL A 164 14.26 13.86 -0.67
N SER A 165 14.67 14.02 0.59
CA SER A 165 15.67 15.01 0.99
C SER A 165 16.98 14.32 1.37
N VAL A 166 18.09 14.88 0.88
CA VAL A 166 19.46 14.46 1.24
C VAL A 166 20.17 15.64 1.88
N GLY A 167 20.64 15.47 3.10
CA GLY A 167 21.45 16.44 3.80
C GLY A 167 22.93 16.09 3.81
N LYS A 168 23.76 17.12 3.94
CA LYS A 168 25.20 17.01 4.16
C LYS A 168 25.56 17.61 5.51
N ILE A 169 26.28 16.83 6.32
CA ILE A 169 26.92 17.31 7.54
C ILE A 169 28.36 16.80 7.52
N GLU A 170 29.31 17.72 7.46
CA GLU A 170 30.73 17.46 7.18
C GLU A 170 30.90 16.64 5.89
N ASN A 171 31.39 15.40 6.00
CA ASN A 171 31.60 14.49 4.87
C ASN A 171 30.53 13.37 4.81
N ALA A 172 29.51 13.41 5.67
CA ALA A 172 28.46 12.40 5.75
C ALA A 172 27.20 12.87 5.01
N LEU A 173 26.63 11.96 4.22
CA LEU A 173 25.34 12.15 3.55
C LEU A 173 24.24 11.49 4.39
N ILE A 174 23.13 12.19 4.57
CA ILE A 174 22.05 11.80 5.46
C ILE A 174 20.72 11.90 4.72
N ILE A 175 19.87 10.88 4.86
CA ILE A 175 18.53 10.88 4.26
C ILE A 175 17.51 11.43 5.25
N ASP A 176 16.56 12.23 4.75
CA ASP A 176 15.41 12.72 5.52
C ASP A 176 15.82 13.44 6.81
N LEU A 177 16.32 14.68 6.64
CA LEU A 177 16.74 15.56 7.73
C LEU A 177 15.58 15.89 8.68
N ASN A 178 15.82 15.76 9.99
CA ASN A 178 14.95 16.31 11.03
C ASN A 178 15.21 17.81 11.24
N GLY A 179 14.36 18.49 12.02
CA GLY A 179 14.47 19.95 12.17
C GLY A 179 15.79 20.43 12.78
N ILE A 180 16.38 19.64 13.69
CA ILE A 180 17.66 19.97 14.34
C ILE A 180 18.82 19.79 13.37
N GLU A 181 18.82 18.69 12.61
CA GLU A 181 19.84 18.40 11.61
C GLU A 181 19.79 19.40 10.44
N ASP A 182 18.59 19.78 10.01
CA ASP A 182 18.37 20.80 8.96
C ASP A 182 18.97 22.16 9.38
N TYR A 183 18.88 22.52 10.67
CA TYR A 183 19.45 23.76 11.19
C TYR A 183 20.99 23.77 11.18
N TYR A 184 21.62 22.61 11.41
CA TYR A 184 23.09 22.48 11.48
C TYR A 184 23.72 21.89 10.21
N CYS A 185 22.94 21.74 9.14
CA CYS A 185 23.44 21.16 7.90
C CYS A 185 24.38 22.10 7.14
N ASP A 186 25.38 21.51 6.49
CA ASP A 186 26.30 22.23 5.59
C ASP A 186 25.73 22.28 4.16
N GLY A 187 24.74 21.43 3.87
CA GLY A 187 23.93 21.49 2.64
C GLY A 187 22.66 20.65 2.73
N ASP A 188 21.62 21.08 2.00
CA ASP A 188 20.35 20.38 1.81
C ASP A 188 20.06 20.21 0.32
N MET A 189 19.70 19.00 -0.08
CA MET A 189 19.38 18.65 -1.45
C MET A 189 18.01 17.95 -1.51
N PRO A 190 16.89 18.70 -1.57
CA PRO A 190 15.58 18.12 -1.80
C PRO A 190 15.41 17.76 -3.29
N LEU A 191 14.93 16.54 -3.53
CA LEU A 191 14.68 15.98 -4.84
C LEU A 191 13.23 15.52 -4.97
N ALA A 192 12.70 15.64 -6.18
CA ALA A 192 11.46 15.00 -6.59
C ALA A 192 11.71 14.17 -7.85
N LEU A 193 11.16 12.97 -7.90
CA LEU A 193 11.38 12.06 -9.02
C LEU A 193 10.17 11.16 -9.28
N MET A 194 10.03 10.73 -10.53
CA MET A 194 9.07 9.72 -10.97
C MET A 194 9.55 8.34 -10.52
N GLY A 195 8.85 7.71 -9.56
CA GLY A 195 9.38 6.52 -8.88
C GLY A 195 9.59 5.29 -9.78
N SER A 196 8.71 5.01 -10.74
CA SER A 196 8.88 3.88 -11.68
C SER A 196 9.92 4.17 -12.76
N LYS A 197 9.93 5.40 -13.29
CA LYS A 197 10.84 5.78 -14.38
C LYS A 197 12.25 6.18 -13.91
N LYS A 198 12.43 6.42 -12.61
CA LYS A 198 13.66 6.96 -12.01
C LYS A 198 14.12 8.25 -12.69
N LEU A 199 13.16 9.08 -13.12
CA LEU A 199 13.42 10.37 -13.75
C LEU A 199 13.23 11.49 -12.74
N ILE A 200 14.25 12.31 -12.56
CA ILE A 200 14.21 13.47 -11.68
C ILE A 200 13.34 14.55 -12.33
N THR A 201 12.32 15.01 -11.60
CA THR A 201 11.44 16.10 -12.05
C THR A 201 11.91 17.44 -11.51
N LEU A 202 12.51 17.44 -10.33
CA LEU A 202 13.06 18.62 -9.67
C LEU A 202 14.23 18.21 -8.78
N MET A 203 15.27 19.03 -8.77
CA MET A 203 16.37 18.97 -7.81
C MET A 203 16.71 20.38 -7.39
N GLN A 204 16.83 20.61 -6.09
CA GLN A 204 17.44 21.81 -5.54
C GLN A 204 18.61 21.40 -4.67
N ALA A 205 19.65 22.22 -4.62
CA ALA A 205 20.79 22.00 -3.75
C ALA A 205 21.18 23.35 -3.14
N ASP A 206 21.13 23.42 -1.82
CA ASP A 206 21.63 24.52 -1.01
C ASP A 206 22.92 24.06 -0.32
N GLY A 207 23.90 24.97 -0.21
CA GLY A 207 25.21 24.69 0.42
C GLY A 207 26.32 24.34 -0.57
N SER A 208 27.46 23.88 -0.03
CA SER A 208 28.67 23.58 -0.83
C SER A 208 28.82 22.08 -1.09
N TRP A 209 28.72 21.71 -2.37
CA TRP A 209 28.74 20.33 -2.82
C TRP A 209 29.86 20.11 -3.85
N SER A 210 30.62 19.03 -3.68
CA SER A 210 31.50 18.50 -4.73
C SER A 210 30.72 17.59 -5.68
N ILE A 211 31.23 17.39 -6.89
CA ILE A 211 30.60 16.54 -7.92
C ILE A 211 30.42 15.11 -7.38
N ASP A 212 31.45 14.54 -6.75
CA ASP A 212 31.42 13.19 -6.18
C ASP A 212 30.40 13.05 -5.03
N GLU A 213 30.11 14.13 -4.31
CA GLU A 213 29.07 14.13 -3.27
C GLU A 213 27.67 14.16 -3.88
N ILE A 214 27.47 14.94 -4.95
CA ILE A 214 26.18 15.02 -5.66
C ILE A 214 25.85 13.65 -6.26
N GLU A 215 26.81 12.98 -6.92
CA GLU A 215 26.59 11.65 -7.51
C GLU A 215 26.16 10.63 -6.45
N ARG A 216 26.88 10.56 -5.33
CA ARG A 216 26.54 9.66 -4.21
C ARG A 216 25.18 10.01 -3.58
N ALA A 217 24.87 11.30 -3.44
CA ALA A 217 23.60 11.75 -2.90
C ALA A 217 22.42 11.38 -3.83
N LEU A 218 22.61 11.46 -5.15
CA LEU A 218 21.62 11.03 -6.13
C LEU A 218 21.37 9.52 -6.09
N GLU A 219 22.43 8.71 -6.03
CA GLU A 219 22.30 7.26 -5.89
C GLU A 219 21.53 6.87 -4.62
N LEU A 220 21.84 7.53 -3.51
CA LEU A 220 21.18 7.31 -2.23
C LEU A 220 19.70 7.72 -2.28
N ALA A 221 19.40 8.89 -2.88
CA ALA A 221 18.03 9.35 -3.06
C ALA A 221 17.21 8.38 -3.92
N LEU A 222 17.78 7.86 -5.02
CA LEU A 222 17.13 6.87 -5.88
C LEU A 222 16.84 5.58 -5.12
N LYS A 223 17.79 5.06 -4.34
CA LYS A 223 17.62 3.85 -3.52
C LYS A 223 16.47 4.00 -2.52
N VAL A 224 16.39 5.13 -1.83
CA VAL A 224 15.33 5.41 -0.84
C VAL A 224 13.99 5.64 -1.53
N SER A 225 13.99 6.31 -2.69
CA SER A 225 12.77 6.60 -3.43
C SER A 225 12.04 5.34 -3.89
N ASP A 226 12.75 4.25 -4.19
CA ASP A 226 12.13 2.96 -4.54
C ASP A 226 11.27 2.43 -3.38
N HIS A 227 11.71 2.62 -2.12
CA HIS A 227 10.95 2.21 -0.94
C HIS A 227 9.70 3.07 -0.74
N ILE A 228 9.86 4.40 -0.84
CA ILE A 228 8.75 5.35 -0.67
C ILE A 228 7.73 5.20 -1.80
N TYR A 229 8.18 5.00 -3.04
CA TYR A 229 7.31 4.76 -4.20
C TYR A 229 6.46 3.50 -4.05
N ARG A 230 7.01 2.43 -3.47
CA ARG A 230 6.23 1.23 -3.15
C ARG A 230 5.11 1.59 -2.20
N MET A 231 5.43 2.32 -1.12
CA MET A 231 4.43 2.80 -0.16
C MET A 231 3.34 3.68 -0.79
N GLU A 232 3.69 4.55 -1.73
CA GLU A 232 2.70 5.38 -2.45
C GLU A 232 1.73 4.55 -3.30
N ARG A 233 2.17 3.39 -3.78
CA ARG A 233 1.38 2.49 -4.63
C ARG A 233 0.52 1.52 -3.84
N ASP A 234 0.48 1.66 -2.51
CA ASP A 234 -0.06 0.65 -1.62
C ASP A 234 -1.60 0.50 -1.67
N ALA A 235 -2.09 -0.11 -2.76
CA ALA A 235 -3.37 -0.82 -2.83
C ALA A 235 -3.32 -1.87 -3.94
N CYS A 236 -3.75 -3.10 -3.64
CA CYS A 236 -4.01 -4.09 -4.70
C CYS A 236 -5.05 -3.50 -5.67
N ARG A 237 -4.78 -3.57 -6.99
CA ARG A 237 -5.60 -2.89 -8.02
C ARG A 237 -7.05 -3.38 -8.10
N TYR A 238 -7.30 -4.57 -7.59
CA TYR A 238 -8.61 -5.21 -7.51
C TYR A 238 -9.14 -5.36 -6.07
N CYS A 239 -8.57 -4.65 -5.10
CA CYS A 239 -9.03 -4.68 -3.72
C CYS A 239 -10.40 -4.00 -3.59
N TYR A 240 -11.43 -4.76 -3.20
CA TYR A 240 -12.78 -4.26 -2.96
C TYR A 240 -13.04 -3.82 -1.53
N ILE A 241 -12.07 -3.97 -0.62
CA ILE A 241 -12.18 -3.67 0.81
C ILE A 241 -12.66 -2.22 1.02
N TYR A 242 -12.06 -1.27 0.28
CA TYR A 242 -12.42 0.15 0.39
C TYR A 242 -13.84 0.45 -0.10
N ASP A 243 -14.30 -0.24 -1.14
CA ASP A 243 -15.66 -0.07 -1.65
C ASP A 243 -16.72 -0.71 -0.73
N MET A 244 -16.32 -1.69 0.09
CA MET A 244 -17.12 -2.26 1.17
C MET A 244 -17.21 -1.35 2.42
N GLY A 245 -16.53 -0.20 2.43
CA GLY A 245 -16.56 0.76 3.55
C GLY A 245 -15.52 0.50 4.64
N PHE A 246 -14.56 -0.39 4.40
CA PHE A 246 -13.40 -0.52 5.29
C PHE A 246 -12.40 0.63 5.06
N PRO A 247 -11.72 1.09 6.13
CA PRO A 247 -10.78 2.20 6.04
C PRO A 247 -9.58 1.88 5.15
N GLY A 248 -9.00 2.92 4.54
CA GLY A 248 -7.72 2.87 3.82
C GLY A 248 -6.57 2.32 4.67
N ARG A 249 -6.63 2.63 5.97
CA ARG A 249 -5.61 2.31 6.97
C ARG A 249 -5.77 0.88 7.50
N VAL A 250 -4.64 0.17 7.57
CA VAL A 250 -4.55 -1.11 8.27
C VAL A 250 -4.67 -0.85 9.77
N THR A 251 -5.75 -1.31 10.37
CA THR A 251 -5.96 -1.26 11.82
C THR A 251 -6.36 -2.64 12.34
N PRO A 252 -5.87 -3.05 13.51
CA PRO A 252 -6.37 -4.24 14.20
C PRO A 252 -7.89 -4.16 14.39
N TYR A 253 -8.55 -5.32 14.36
CA TYR A 253 -9.98 -5.37 14.63
C TYR A 253 -10.27 -4.89 16.05
N PRO A 254 -11.35 -4.11 16.30
CA PRO A 254 -11.56 -3.44 17.58
C PRO A 254 -11.75 -4.37 18.77
N LEU A 255 -12.35 -5.55 18.56
CA LEU A 255 -12.58 -6.51 19.63
C LEU A 255 -11.26 -7.18 20.04
N SER A 256 -11.00 -7.24 21.35
CA SER A 256 -9.97 -8.11 21.90
C SER A 256 -10.30 -9.59 21.65
N ALA A 257 -9.32 -10.46 21.85
CA ALA A 257 -9.52 -11.90 21.62
C ALA A 257 -10.58 -12.53 22.55
N TYR A 258 -10.71 -12.04 23.78
CA TYR A 258 -11.75 -12.50 24.71
C TYR A 258 -13.13 -11.94 24.36
N GLU A 259 -13.23 -10.69 23.92
CA GLU A 259 -14.50 -10.13 23.45
C GLU A 259 -14.99 -10.83 22.18
N MET A 260 -14.08 -11.15 21.25
CA MET A 260 -14.39 -11.95 20.08
C MET A 260 -14.81 -13.37 20.45
N LEU A 261 -14.10 -14.02 21.37
CA LEU A 261 -14.46 -15.34 21.88
C LEU A 261 -15.87 -15.32 22.49
N TYR A 262 -16.15 -14.36 23.36
CA TYR A 262 -17.48 -14.17 23.95
C TYR A 262 -18.55 -13.93 22.88
N ALA A 263 -18.28 -13.07 21.90
CA ALA A 263 -19.21 -12.81 20.81
C ALA A 263 -19.52 -14.07 19.98
N LEU A 264 -18.55 -14.95 19.76
CA LEU A 264 -18.75 -16.23 19.09
C LEU A 264 -19.56 -17.21 19.94
N THR A 265 -19.30 -17.30 21.25
CA THR A 265 -19.97 -18.28 22.13
C THR A 265 -21.43 -17.94 22.43
N ILE A 266 -21.79 -16.65 22.46
CA ILE A 266 -23.19 -16.23 22.66
C ILE A 266 -24.00 -16.21 21.37
N ASN A 267 -23.36 -16.32 20.20
CA ASN A 267 -24.05 -16.22 18.93
C ASN A 267 -24.83 -17.51 18.65
N PRO A 268 -26.17 -17.47 18.57
CA PRO A 268 -26.99 -18.67 18.39
C PRO A 268 -26.78 -19.37 17.04
N TYR A 269 -26.11 -18.71 16.09
CA TYR A 269 -25.77 -19.26 14.77
C TYR A 269 -24.37 -19.89 14.71
N VAL A 270 -23.62 -19.87 15.81
CA VAL A 270 -22.28 -20.46 15.91
C VAL A 270 -22.35 -21.74 16.71
N VAL A 271 -22.14 -22.87 16.05
CA VAL A 271 -22.01 -24.18 16.71
C VAL A 271 -20.55 -24.36 17.11
N LEU A 272 -20.29 -24.70 18.38
CA LEU A 272 -18.93 -24.88 18.89
C LEU A 272 -18.43 -26.33 18.71
N GLY A 273 -17.11 -26.51 18.69
CA GLY A 273 -16.45 -27.81 18.66
C GLY A 273 -16.03 -28.29 17.26
N LYS A 274 -15.45 -29.50 17.21
CA LYS A 274 -14.77 -30.04 16.02
C LYS A 274 -15.65 -30.22 14.78
N GLY A 275 -16.96 -30.42 14.96
CA GLY A 275 -17.94 -30.47 13.87
C GLY A 275 -18.79 -29.21 13.76
N GLY A 276 -18.40 -28.14 14.47
CA GLY A 276 -19.13 -26.89 14.57
C GLY A 276 -18.93 -25.96 13.37
N THR A 277 -19.38 -24.72 13.54
CA THR A 277 -19.27 -23.67 12.54
C THR A 277 -17.80 -23.41 12.20
N MET A 278 -17.48 -23.36 10.90
CA MET A 278 -16.12 -23.05 10.46
C MET A 278 -15.76 -21.58 10.76
N LEU A 279 -14.57 -21.38 11.31
CA LEU A 279 -13.99 -20.05 11.53
C LEU A 279 -13.04 -19.73 10.38
N ALA A 280 -13.17 -18.54 9.80
CA ALA A 280 -12.33 -18.09 8.71
C ALA A 280 -11.66 -16.76 9.08
N LEU A 281 -10.32 -16.73 9.03
CA LEU A 281 -9.54 -15.50 9.14
C LEU A 281 -9.05 -15.09 7.77
N GLY A 282 -9.07 -13.79 7.48
CA GLY A 282 -8.58 -13.25 6.22
C GLY A 282 -9.53 -13.40 5.03
N ALA A 283 -10.84 -13.54 5.26
CA ALA A 283 -11.84 -13.64 4.20
C ALA A 283 -12.01 -12.33 3.40
N VAL A 284 -11.76 -11.19 4.05
CA VAL A 284 -11.87 -9.85 3.46
C VAL A 284 -10.55 -9.11 3.56
N THR A 285 -9.92 -9.11 4.74
CA THR A 285 -8.66 -8.43 5.04
C THR A 285 -7.48 -9.40 5.08
N GLU A 286 -6.26 -8.89 5.30
CA GLU A 286 -5.05 -9.72 5.43
C GLU A 286 -4.67 -9.92 6.91
N PRO A 287 -4.67 -11.16 7.42
CA PRO A 287 -4.44 -11.45 8.84
C PRO A 287 -2.99 -11.28 9.31
N PHE A 288 -1.99 -11.31 8.41
CA PHE A 288 -0.58 -11.29 8.81
C PHE A 288 0.19 -10.06 8.34
N LEU A 289 -0.49 -8.93 8.12
CA LEU A 289 0.19 -7.64 7.98
C LEU A 289 0.90 -7.27 9.29
N GLN A 290 2.01 -6.53 9.20
CA GLN A 290 2.84 -6.18 10.35
C GLN A 290 2.01 -5.56 11.50
N ASP A 291 1.07 -4.67 11.18
CA ASP A 291 0.22 -3.98 12.15
C ASP A 291 -0.88 -4.85 12.76
N THR A 292 -1.34 -5.90 12.08
CA THR A 292 -2.50 -6.74 12.51
C THR A 292 -2.08 -8.10 13.02
N LYS A 293 -0.85 -8.54 12.72
CA LYS A 293 -0.33 -9.87 13.03
C LYS A 293 -0.54 -10.24 14.48
N TYR A 294 -0.18 -9.38 15.43
CA TYR A 294 -0.31 -9.69 16.86
C TYR A 294 -1.76 -10.04 17.26
N ARG A 295 -2.74 -9.30 16.73
CA ARG A 295 -4.18 -9.53 17.02
C ARG A 295 -4.65 -10.86 16.45
N THR A 296 -4.19 -11.21 15.26
CA THR A 296 -4.45 -12.52 14.66
C THR A 296 -3.92 -13.65 15.53
N PHE A 297 -2.71 -13.52 16.08
CA PHE A 297 -2.17 -14.55 16.99
C PHE A 297 -2.98 -14.68 18.29
N GLU A 298 -3.47 -13.57 18.85
CA GLU A 298 -4.38 -13.63 20.00
C GLU A 298 -5.68 -14.36 19.66
N TYR A 299 -6.28 -14.09 18.49
CA TYR A 299 -7.47 -14.79 18.03
C TYR A 299 -7.23 -16.27 17.79
N LEU A 300 -6.13 -16.63 17.13
CA LEU A 300 -5.82 -18.05 16.90
C LEU A 300 -5.63 -18.81 18.22
N LYS A 301 -5.03 -18.16 19.22
CA LYS A 301 -4.90 -18.74 20.56
C LYS A 301 -6.27 -19.01 21.20
N THR A 302 -7.19 -18.04 21.19
CA THR A 302 -8.52 -18.22 21.82
C THR A 302 -9.42 -19.14 21.00
N PHE A 303 -9.35 -19.10 19.66
CA PHE A 303 -10.14 -19.97 18.79
C PHE A 303 -9.71 -21.43 18.91
N GLY A 304 -8.44 -21.69 19.24
CA GLY A 304 -7.97 -23.04 19.58
C GLY A 304 -8.76 -23.69 20.72
N GLU A 305 -9.22 -22.89 21.69
CA GLU A 305 -10.03 -23.39 22.83
C GLU A 305 -11.44 -23.82 22.40
N LEU A 306 -11.99 -23.22 21.34
CA LEU A 306 -13.31 -23.59 20.81
C LEU A 306 -13.29 -24.95 20.10
N GLY A 307 -12.13 -25.36 19.57
CA GLY A 307 -11.97 -26.60 18.79
C GLY A 307 -12.66 -26.58 17.43
N ASN A 308 -13.17 -25.42 16.98
CA ASN A 308 -13.83 -25.26 15.69
C ASN A 308 -12.85 -25.39 14.52
N PRO A 309 -13.27 -25.98 13.37
CA PRO A 309 -12.48 -26.00 12.15
C PRO A 309 -12.11 -24.58 11.72
N THR A 310 -10.82 -24.29 11.67
CA THR A 310 -10.33 -22.92 11.42
C THR A 310 -9.49 -22.87 10.15
N GLN A 311 -9.80 -21.92 9.27
CA GLN A 311 -9.08 -21.68 8.03
C GLN A 311 -8.51 -20.26 8.02
N VAL A 312 -7.29 -20.11 7.53
CA VAL A 312 -6.65 -18.81 7.34
C VAL A 312 -6.36 -18.57 5.86
N SER A 313 -6.84 -17.45 5.32
CA SER A 313 -6.49 -16.98 3.99
C SER A 313 -5.46 -15.87 4.09
N THR A 314 -4.34 -16.01 3.38
CA THR A 314 -3.25 -15.04 3.41
C THR A 314 -2.49 -14.97 2.09
N LYS A 315 -1.79 -13.86 1.90
CA LYS A 315 -0.76 -13.61 0.87
C LYS A 315 0.63 -13.48 1.47
N MET A 316 0.75 -13.40 2.79
CA MET A 316 1.97 -13.02 3.48
C MET A 316 2.92 -14.20 3.71
N ILE A 317 4.20 -13.87 3.86
CA ILE A 317 5.22 -14.84 4.26
C ILE A 317 5.04 -15.15 5.75
N LEU A 318 5.09 -16.44 6.08
CA LEU A 318 5.17 -16.91 7.46
C LEU A 318 6.52 -17.58 7.68
N ASN A 319 7.20 -17.18 8.76
CA ASN A 319 8.45 -17.82 9.17
C ASN A 319 8.16 -19.10 9.97
N ASP A 320 9.20 -19.88 10.24
CA ASP A 320 9.08 -21.15 10.94
C ASP A 320 8.48 -21.00 12.36
N ASN A 321 8.91 -19.99 13.11
CA ASN A 321 8.39 -19.71 14.47
C ASN A 321 6.90 -19.37 14.46
N ASP A 322 6.46 -18.56 13.48
CA ASP A 322 5.06 -18.19 13.32
C ASP A 322 4.21 -19.44 13.07
N ILE A 323 4.66 -20.31 12.16
CA ILE A 323 3.93 -21.52 11.78
C ILE A 323 3.85 -22.50 12.96
N ASP A 324 4.97 -22.70 13.67
CA ASP A 324 5.02 -23.58 14.84
C ASP A 324 4.11 -23.09 15.96
N LEU A 325 4.06 -21.77 16.18
CA LEU A 325 3.16 -21.17 17.16
C LEU A 325 1.69 -21.32 16.77
N ILE A 326 1.34 -21.04 15.50
CA ILE A 326 -0.03 -21.21 14.99
C ILE A 326 -0.50 -22.67 15.16
N ARG A 327 0.37 -23.63 14.82
CA ARG A 327 0.08 -25.06 14.96
C ARG A 327 -0.11 -25.48 16.41
N SER A 328 0.64 -24.88 17.34
CA SER A 328 0.48 -25.13 18.77
C SER A 328 -0.88 -24.68 19.30
N TYR A 329 -1.45 -23.63 18.72
CA TYR A 329 -2.78 -23.12 19.09
C TYR A 329 -3.90 -23.92 18.43
N ILE A 330 -3.78 -24.21 17.13
CA ILE A 330 -4.81 -24.93 16.37
C ILE A 330 -4.15 -26.05 15.54
N PRO A 331 -4.11 -27.29 16.06
CA PRO A 331 -3.42 -28.40 15.38
C PRO A 331 -3.98 -28.76 13.99
N ASN A 332 -5.30 -28.59 13.79
CA ASN A 332 -6.00 -28.92 12.54
C ASN A 332 -6.31 -27.69 11.66
N ILE A 333 -5.53 -26.62 11.80
CA ILE A 333 -5.73 -25.42 11.00
C ILE A 333 -5.48 -25.70 9.52
N SER A 334 -6.24 -25.06 8.64
CA SER A 334 -6.01 -25.10 7.19
C SER A 334 -5.66 -23.72 6.65
N PHE A 335 -4.91 -23.68 5.55
CA PHE A 335 -4.48 -22.45 4.91
C PHE A 335 -4.95 -22.35 3.46
N LEU A 336 -5.30 -21.14 3.07
CA LEU A 336 -5.50 -20.70 1.69
C LEU A 336 -4.38 -19.73 1.35
N MET A 337 -3.44 -20.16 0.51
CA MET A 337 -2.37 -19.28 0.04
C MET A 337 -2.80 -18.63 -1.27
N THR A 338 -2.98 -17.30 -1.26
CA THR A 338 -3.48 -16.58 -2.43
C THR A 338 -2.34 -16.28 -3.40
N ILE A 339 -2.44 -16.82 -4.63
CA ILE A 339 -1.53 -16.49 -5.73
C ILE A 339 -2.39 -16.35 -6.99
N ILE A 340 -2.47 -15.14 -7.54
CA ILE A 340 -3.36 -14.83 -8.66
C ILE A 340 -2.70 -14.91 -10.05
N CYS A 341 -1.40 -14.65 -10.11
CA CYS A 341 -0.57 -14.71 -11.31
C CYS A 341 0.92 -14.76 -10.92
N ILE A 342 1.77 -15.11 -11.86
CA ILE A 342 3.23 -15.23 -11.72
C ILE A 342 3.94 -14.10 -12.45
N SER A 343 3.62 -13.90 -13.73
CA SER A 343 4.43 -13.08 -14.64
C SER A 343 4.25 -11.58 -14.44
N ASP A 344 3.08 -11.13 -14.01
CA ASP A 344 2.71 -9.71 -13.91
C ASP A 344 2.15 -9.33 -12.52
N TYR A 345 2.54 -10.06 -11.47
CA TYR A 345 1.94 -9.90 -10.13
C TYR A 345 2.12 -8.51 -9.53
N GLU A 346 3.26 -7.83 -9.76
CA GLU A 346 3.53 -6.49 -9.23
C GLU A 346 2.58 -5.42 -9.78
N LYS A 347 1.99 -5.65 -10.96
CA LYS A 347 0.97 -4.74 -11.51
C LYS A 347 -0.34 -4.85 -10.75
N LEU A 348 -0.65 -6.04 -10.23
CA LEU A 348 -1.93 -6.37 -9.61
C LEU A 348 -1.89 -6.29 -8.08
N GLU A 349 -0.82 -6.80 -7.47
CA GLU A 349 -0.57 -6.90 -6.04
C GLU A 349 0.86 -6.40 -5.70
N PRO A 350 1.16 -5.09 -5.86
CA PRO A 350 2.50 -4.55 -5.65
C PRO A 350 3.08 -4.79 -4.24
N ASN A 351 2.21 -4.99 -3.25
CA ASN A 351 2.58 -5.07 -1.82
C ASN A 351 2.67 -6.49 -1.30
N ALA A 352 2.14 -7.44 -2.06
CA ALA A 352 2.12 -8.81 -1.64
C ALA A 352 3.48 -9.44 -2.00
N PRO A 353 4.03 -10.34 -1.16
CA PRO A 353 5.24 -11.08 -1.46
C PRO A 353 5.21 -11.71 -2.85
N SER A 354 6.38 -11.97 -3.44
CA SER A 354 6.44 -12.60 -4.75
C SER A 354 5.74 -13.97 -4.73
N PRO A 355 5.17 -14.42 -5.85
CA PRO A 355 4.55 -15.74 -5.96
C PRO A 355 5.46 -16.87 -5.46
N ILE A 356 6.76 -16.79 -5.74
CA ILE A 356 7.75 -17.78 -5.30
C ILE A 356 7.94 -17.75 -3.78
N GLU A 357 8.02 -16.58 -3.14
CA GLU A 357 8.09 -16.49 -1.68
C GLU A 357 6.82 -17.03 -0.99
N ARG A 358 5.65 -16.85 -1.63
CA ARG A 358 4.39 -17.46 -1.17
C ARG A 358 4.45 -18.98 -1.32
N PHE A 359 4.97 -19.53 -2.42
CA PHE A 359 5.20 -20.98 -2.56
C PHE A 359 6.20 -21.53 -1.54
N GLU A 360 7.28 -20.81 -1.21
CA GLU A 360 8.17 -21.20 -0.11
C GLU A 360 7.46 -21.24 1.24
N THR A 361 6.53 -20.31 1.49
CA THR A 361 5.68 -20.35 2.68
C THR A 361 4.77 -21.59 2.68
N ILE A 362 4.21 -21.96 1.52
CA ILE A 362 3.46 -23.21 1.37
C ILE A 362 4.34 -24.42 1.71
N ARG A 363 5.59 -24.46 1.23
CA ARG A 363 6.55 -25.53 1.54
C ARG A 363 6.75 -25.67 3.05
N ARG A 364 6.96 -24.56 3.76
CA ARG A 364 7.16 -24.55 5.22
C ARG A 364 5.93 -25.04 5.99
N LEU A 365 4.72 -24.63 5.57
CA LEU A 365 3.46 -25.07 6.16
C LEU A 365 3.26 -26.58 5.94
N ARG A 366 3.42 -27.04 4.71
CA ARG A 366 3.28 -28.45 4.31
C ARG A 366 4.30 -29.35 5.01
N GLY A 367 5.54 -28.87 5.20
CA GLY A 367 6.58 -29.58 5.97
C GLY A 367 6.19 -29.87 7.42
N ARG A 368 5.17 -29.19 7.95
CA ARG A 368 4.59 -29.40 9.29
C ARG A 368 3.23 -30.11 9.26
N ASN A 369 2.90 -30.76 8.14
CA ASN A 369 1.62 -31.45 7.92
C ASN A 369 0.39 -30.54 8.02
N ILE A 370 0.53 -29.24 7.78
CA ILE A 370 -0.59 -28.31 7.71
C ILE A 370 -1.22 -28.42 6.30
N HIS A 371 -2.54 -28.52 6.24
CA HIS A 371 -3.25 -28.52 4.96
C HIS A 371 -3.21 -27.14 4.32
N VAL A 372 -2.79 -27.05 3.06
CA VAL A 372 -2.72 -25.81 2.31
C VAL A 372 -3.35 -26.01 0.93
N ALA A 373 -4.28 -25.15 0.56
CA ALA A 373 -4.81 -25.07 -0.80
C ALA A 373 -4.30 -23.82 -1.51
N LEU A 374 -4.03 -23.94 -2.81
CA LEU A 374 -3.79 -22.77 -3.64
C LEU A 374 -5.11 -21.99 -3.79
N PHE A 375 -5.12 -20.73 -3.42
CA PHE A 375 -6.29 -19.86 -3.50
C PHE A 375 -6.18 -18.95 -4.73
N LEU A 376 -6.62 -19.46 -5.88
CA LEU A 376 -6.68 -18.71 -7.14
C LEU A 376 -8.01 -17.94 -7.22
N ARG A 377 -8.12 -16.93 -6.34
CA ARG A 377 -9.27 -16.04 -6.25
C ARG A 377 -8.80 -14.61 -5.97
N PRO A 378 -9.16 -13.63 -6.83
CA PRO A 378 -9.99 -13.79 -8.04
C PRO A 378 -9.20 -14.26 -9.27
N ILE A 379 -9.91 -14.89 -10.21
CA ILE A 379 -9.45 -15.13 -11.59
C ILE A 379 -9.56 -13.81 -12.36
N ILE A 380 -8.41 -13.30 -12.83
CA ILE A 380 -8.31 -12.06 -13.61
C ILE A 380 -8.01 -12.41 -15.07
N PRO A 381 -8.90 -12.07 -16.02
CA PRO A 381 -8.71 -12.34 -17.45
C PRO A 381 -7.42 -11.75 -18.01
N GLY A 382 -6.67 -12.54 -18.78
CA GLY A 382 -5.38 -12.17 -19.38
C GLY A 382 -4.17 -12.35 -18.45
N TYR A 383 -4.40 -12.67 -17.17
CA TYR A 383 -3.35 -12.80 -16.16
C TYR A 383 -3.40 -14.18 -15.51
N SER A 384 -4.51 -14.51 -14.84
CA SER A 384 -4.66 -15.80 -14.15
C SER A 384 -4.72 -16.98 -15.11
N ASP A 385 -5.37 -16.82 -16.26
CA ASP A 385 -5.48 -17.86 -17.29
C ASP A 385 -4.19 -18.02 -18.11
N LYS A 386 -3.46 -16.92 -18.35
CA LYS A 386 -2.12 -16.92 -18.96
C LYS A 386 -1.14 -17.78 -18.15
N ASP A 387 -1.12 -17.57 -16.83
CA ASP A 387 -0.17 -18.25 -15.93
C ASP A 387 -0.70 -19.58 -15.38
N ALA A 388 -1.92 -20.00 -15.73
CA ALA A 388 -2.59 -21.15 -15.12
C ALA A 388 -1.77 -22.45 -15.22
N ARG A 389 -1.13 -22.72 -16.36
CA ARG A 389 -0.32 -23.93 -16.56
C ARG A 389 0.90 -23.94 -15.64
N GLU A 390 1.58 -22.80 -15.53
CA GLU A 390 2.78 -22.69 -14.70
C GLU A 390 2.42 -22.72 -13.21
N LEU A 391 1.31 -22.07 -12.81
CA LEU A 391 0.79 -22.17 -11.44
C LEU A 391 0.47 -23.61 -11.04
N ILE A 392 -0.16 -24.38 -11.93
CA ILE A 392 -0.47 -25.80 -11.70
C ILE A 392 0.81 -26.62 -11.58
N LYS A 393 1.81 -26.35 -12.41
CA LYS A 393 3.11 -27.02 -12.34
C LYS A 393 3.82 -26.73 -11.00
N LEU A 394 3.85 -25.47 -10.57
CA LEU A 394 4.39 -25.08 -9.27
C LEU A 394 3.60 -25.73 -8.12
N CYS A 395 2.27 -25.84 -8.21
CA CYS A 395 1.51 -26.59 -7.21
C CYS A 395 2.03 -28.02 -7.03
N LEU A 396 2.28 -28.74 -8.13
CA LEU A 396 2.82 -30.09 -8.08
C LEU A 396 4.23 -30.13 -7.48
N GLU A 397 5.11 -29.22 -7.90
CA GLU A 397 6.48 -29.11 -7.38
C GLU A 397 6.51 -28.86 -5.86
N TYR A 398 5.58 -28.05 -5.37
CA TYR A 398 5.45 -27.69 -3.95
C TYR A 398 4.50 -28.62 -3.17
N ASN A 399 4.11 -29.77 -3.73
CA ASN A 399 3.22 -30.76 -3.11
C ASN A 399 1.87 -30.19 -2.63
N VAL A 400 1.32 -29.24 -3.38
CA VAL A 400 -0.04 -28.72 -3.23
C VAL A 400 -0.96 -29.54 -4.13
N ASN A 401 -1.93 -30.23 -3.53
CA ASN A 401 -2.82 -31.15 -4.24
C ASN A 401 -4.24 -30.60 -4.46
N CYS A 402 -4.52 -29.37 -4.01
CA CYS A 402 -5.83 -28.75 -4.13
C CYS A 402 -5.75 -27.27 -4.51
N ILE A 403 -6.72 -26.83 -5.31
CA ILE A 403 -6.87 -25.45 -5.77
C ILE A 403 -8.31 -24.99 -5.56
N VAL A 404 -8.49 -23.76 -5.09
CA VAL A 404 -9.78 -23.10 -4.96
C VAL A 404 -9.88 -22.01 -6.01
N LEU A 405 -10.94 -22.04 -6.82
CA LEU A 405 -11.16 -21.08 -7.89
C LEU A 405 -12.26 -20.08 -7.52
N GLY A 406 -12.02 -18.79 -7.73
CA GLY A 406 -13.04 -17.78 -7.52
C GLY A 406 -13.07 -16.68 -8.58
N THR A 407 -14.27 -16.23 -8.94
CA THR A 407 -14.46 -15.19 -9.95
C THR A 407 -14.15 -13.80 -9.39
N LEU A 408 -13.56 -12.93 -10.23
CA LEU A 408 -13.42 -11.51 -9.91
C LEU A 408 -14.79 -10.84 -9.77
N ARG A 409 -14.96 -10.10 -8.67
CA ARG A 409 -16.05 -9.16 -8.50
C ARG A 409 -15.50 -7.76 -8.63
N ILE A 410 -16.21 -6.89 -9.33
CA ILE A 410 -15.80 -5.52 -9.57
C ILE A 410 -16.90 -4.54 -9.15
N THR A 411 -16.46 -3.35 -8.80
CA THR A 411 -17.25 -2.13 -8.65
C THR A 411 -16.86 -1.18 -9.77
N GLU A 412 -17.51 -0.02 -9.86
CA GLU A 412 -17.10 1.02 -10.82
C GLU A 412 -15.66 1.51 -10.57
N ASN A 413 -15.25 1.63 -9.31
CA ASN A 413 -13.91 2.05 -8.92
C ASN A 413 -12.85 1.02 -9.33
N ILE A 414 -13.07 -0.25 -9.01
CA ILE A 414 -12.16 -1.34 -9.38
C ILE A 414 -12.05 -1.47 -10.89
N PHE A 415 -13.18 -1.33 -11.61
CA PHE A 415 -13.16 -1.36 -13.07
C PHE A 415 -12.26 -0.26 -13.65
N LYS A 416 -12.35 0.97 -13.15
CA LYS A 416 -11.47 2.08 -13.56
C LYS A 416 -10.00 1.78 -13.23
N LYS A 417 -9.71 1.28 -12.02
CA LYS A 417 -8.34 0.92 -11.59
C LYS A 417 -7.72 -0.17 -12.46
N LEU A 418 -8.49 -1.21 -12.80
CA LEU A 418 -8.03 -2.30 -13.67
C LEU A 418 -7.85 -1.84 -15.12
N LYS A 419 -8.76 -1.01 -15.64
CA LYS A 419 -8.63 -0.43 -16.98
C LYS A 419 -7.38 0.44 -17.11
N ALA A 420 -7.05 1.22 -16.07
CA ALA A 420 -5.85 2.06 -16.04
C ALA A 420 -4.54 1.27 -16.13
N VAL A 421 -4.52 0.00 -15.69
CA VAL A 421 -3.35 -0.89 -15.82
C VAL A 421 -3.42 -1.80 -17.05
N GLY A 422 -4.27 -1.47 -18.03
CA GLY A 422 -4.40 -2.17 -19.30
C GLY A 422 -5.33 -3.39 -19.27
N ILE A 423 -6.13 -3.55 -18.22
CA ILE A 423 -7.08 -4.66 -18.08
C ILE A 423 -8.47 -4.17 -18.40
N ASP A 424 -8.83 -4.21 -19.68
CA ASP A 424 -10.17 -3.83 -20.12
C ASP A 424 -11.15 -5.00 -19.95
N LEU A 425 -12.07 -4.85 -18.99
CA LEU A 425 -13.11 -5.83 -18.70
C LEU A 425 -14.44 -5.50 -19.38
N SER A 426 -14.51 -4.49 -20.25
CA SER A 426 -15.77 -4.00 -20.86
C SER A 426 -16.59 -5.10 -21.52
N SER A 427 -15.95 -6.09 -22.16
CA SER A 427 -16.63 -7.23 -22.81
C SER A 427 -17.17 -8.29 -21.84
N ARG A 428 -16.72 -8.28 -20.58
CA ARG A 428 -17.07 -9.27 -19.54
C ARG A 428 -17.98 -8.69 -18.45
N VAL A 429 -18.43 -7.45 -18.61
CA VAL A 429 -19.21 -6.67 -17.64
C VAL A 429 -20.45 -6.12 -18.33
N GLU A 430 -21.63 -6.40 -17.80
CA GLU A 430 -22.88 -5.93 -18.42
C GLU A 430 -23.22 -4.48 -18.04
N ARG A 431 -23.32 -4.19 -16.74
CA ARG A 431 -23.67 -2.87 -16.23
C ARG A 431 -23.17 -2.70 -14.80
N LEU A 432 -22.41 -1.64 -14.55
CA LEU A 432 -21.94 -1.26 -13.22
C LEU A 432 -22.96 -0.32 -12.54
N LYS A 433 -23.14 -0.46 -11.22
CA LYS A 433 -24.03 0.38 -10.41
C LYS A 433 -23.30 0.87 -9.15
N GLY A 434 -22.53 1.94 -9.28
CA GLY A 434 -21.82 2.57 -8.16
C GLY A 434 -20.92 1.59 -7.40
N LYS A 435 -21.19 1.39 -6.11
CA LYS A 435 -20.42 0.52 -5.19
C LYS A 435 -20.86 -0.96 -5.18
N GLU A 436 -21.86 -1.34 -5.98
CA GLU A 436 -22.33 -2.73 -6.03
C GLU A 436 -21.25 -3.66 -6.62
N GLN A 437 -20.95 -4.76 -5.92
CA GLN A 437 -19.99 -5.75 -6.40
C GLN A 437 -20.62 -6.73 -7.36
N ILE A 438 -20.24 -6.64 -8.63
CA ILE A 438 -20.78 -7.45 -9.71
C ILE A 438 -19.71 -8.46 -10.16
N PRO A 439 -20.01 -9.77 -10.18
CA PRO A 439 -19.09 -10.76 -10.71
C PRO A 439 -18.92 -10.58 -12.22
N ILE A 440 -17.68 -10.69 -12.71
CA ILE A 440 -17.43 -10.67 -14.15
C ILE A 440 -17.85 -12.00 -14.79
N LYS A 441 -18.15 -11.97 -16.09
CA LYS A 441 -18.33 -13.18 -16.89
C LYS A 441 -16.97 -13.86 -17.12
N ALA A 442 -16.67 -14.88 -16.32
CA ALA A 442 -15.41 -15.66 -16.42
C ALA A 442 -15.62 -17.19 -16.29
N ARG A 443 -16.80 -17.70 -16.66
CA ARG A 443 -17.10 -19.14 -16.60
C ARG A 443 -16.18 -19.95 -17.52
N ASP A 444 -15.93 -19.44 -18.71
CA ASP A 444 -14.98 -19.97 -19.69
C ASP A 444 -13.58 -20.15 -19.09
N LEU A 445 -13.07 -19.12 -18.42
CA LEU A 445 -11.74 -19.14 -17.78
C LEU A 445 -11.72 -20.12 -16.60
N LYS A 446 -12.73 -20.10 -15.74
CA LYS A 446 -12.83 -21.00 -14.59
C LYS A 446 -12.86 -22.47 -15.04
N GLU A 447 -13.64 -22.81 -16.06
CA GLU A 447 -13.70 -24.17 -16.61
C GLU A 447 -12.39 -24.60 -17.26
N ASN A 448 -11.72 -23.71 -17.99
CA ASN A 448 -10.41 -24.02 -18.58
C ASN A 448 -9.38 -24.36 -17.49
N ILE A 449 -9.25 -23.51 -16.48
CA ILE A 449 -8.30 -23.72 -15.37
C ILE A 449 -8.67 -24.98 -14.58
N LYS A 450 -9.96 -25.21 -14.31
CA LYS A 450 -10.46 -26.44 -13.67
C LYS A 450 -10.07 -27.69 -14.44
N ASN A 451 -10.26 -27.71 -15.75
CA ASN A 451 -9.89 -28.84 -16.59
C ASN A 451 -8.38 -29.09 -16.62
N LEU A 452 -7.56 -28.03 -16.65
CA LEU A 452 -6.11 -28.15 -16.56
C LEU A 452 -5.68 -28.74 -15.21
N ALA A 453 -6.25 -28.26 -14.11
CA ALA A 453 -5.94 -28.72 -12.76
C ALA A 453 -6.33 -30.20 -12.56
N ILE A 454 -7.53 -30.59 -12.99
CA ILE A 454 -7.99 -32.00 -12.91
C ILE A 454 -7.10 -32.92 -13.74
N LYS A 455 -6.72 -32.51 -14.96
CA LYS A 455 -5.80 -33.30 -15.81
C LYS A 455 -4.41 -33.49 -15.17
N ALA A 456 -3.98 -32.51 -14.37
CA ALA A 456 -2.73 -32.57 -13.62
C ALA A 456 -2.85 -33.35 -12.30
N GLY A 457 -4.03 -33.85 -11.94
CA GLY A 457 -4.28 -34.61 -10.71
C GLY A 457 -4.60 -33.76 -9.47
N LEU A 458 -4.86 -32.46 -9.63
CA LEU A 458 -5.26 -31.58 -8.54
C LEU A 458 -6.77 -31.69 -8.25
N LYS A 459 -7.15 -31.67 -6.98
CA LYS A 459 -8.54 -31.47 -6.55
C LYS A 459 -8.94 -30.01 -6.72
N VAL A 460 -10.10 -29.76 -7.31
CA VAL A 460 -10.62 -28.40 -7.54
C VAL A 460 -11.83 -28.15 -6.66
N TYR A 461 -11.76 -27.09 -5.86
CA TYR A 461 -12.85 -26.60 -5.04
C TYR A 461 -13.46 -25.33 -5.62
N GLU A 462 -14.77 -25.25 -5.63
CA GLU A 462 -15.49 -24.04 -6.05
C GLU A 462 -15.65 -23.02 -4.93
N ALA A 463 -15.45 -23.44 -3.68
CA ALA A 463 -15.55 -22.60 -2.49
C ALA A 463 -14.46 -22.93 -1.47
N ALA A 464 -13.98 -21.90 -0.76
CA ALA A 464 -12.99 -21.99 0.31
C ALA A 464 -13.38 -23.01 1.40
N CYS A 465 -14.67 -23.03 1.77
CA CYS A 465 -15.20 -23.95 2.76
C CYS A 465 -15.05 -25.42 2.36
N GLY A 466 -15.08 -25.75 1.07
CA GLY A 466 -14.86 -27.12 0.58
C GLY A 466 -13.44 -27.63 0.91
N ALA A 467 -12.43 -26.77 0.70
CA ALA A 467 -11.05 -27.10 1.07
C ALA A 467 -10.88 -27.23 2.59
N ASN A 468 -11.54 -26.38 3.38
CA ASN A 468 -11.46 -26.47 4.85
C ASN A 468 -12.13 -27.73 5.41
N MET A 469 -13.27 -28.11 4.83
CA MET A 469 -14.01 -29.32 5.23
C MET A 469 -13.16 -30.56 5.00
N GLU A 470 -12.54 -30.70 3.82
CA GLU A 470 -11.62 -31.81 3.57
C GLU A 470 -10.44 -31.82 4.55
N ALA A 471 -9.82 -30.66 4.80
CA ALA A 471 -8.70 -30.54 5.74
C ALA A 471 -9.04 -31.03 7.15
N ASN A 472 -10.32 -30.94 7.55
CA ASN A 472 -10.81 -31.34 8.86
C ASN A 472 -11.58 -32.67 8.85
N ASN A 473 -11.55 -33.43 7.75
CA ASN A 473 -12.31 -34.67 7.55
C ASN A 473 -13.83 -34.51 7.80
N LEU A 474 -14.37 -33.36 7.42
CA LEU A 474 -15.80 -33.07 7.48
C LEU A 474 -16.44 -33.31 6.12
N GLY A 475 -17.64 -33.91 6.11
CA GLY A 475 -18.44 -34.06 4.91
C GLY A 475 -19.22 -32.78 4.61
N CYS A 476 -19.35 -32.42 3.34
CA CYS A 476 -20.36 -31.43 2.94
C CYS A 476 -21.73 -32.08 3.07
N ILE A 477 -22.60 -31.55 3.94
CA ILE A 477 -24.03 -31.82 3.82
C ILE A 477 -24.45 -31.04 2.58
N ALA A 478 -24.50 -31.74 1.43
CA ALA A 478 -24.86 -31.17 0.14
C ALA A 478 -26.33 -30.74 0.11
#